data_AF-A0A356MMF3-F1
#
_entry.id   AF-A0A356MMF3-F1
#
_cell.length_a   1.000
_cell.length_b   1.000
_cell.length_c   1.000
_cell.angle_alpha   90.00
_cell.angle_beta   90.00
_cell.angle_gamma   90.00
#
_symmetry.space_group_name_H-M   'P 1'
#
loop_
_entity.id
_entity.type
_entity.pdbx_description
1 polymer ?
#
loop_
_entity_poly.entity_id
_entity_poly.type
_entity_poly.pdbx_seq_one_letter_code
_entity_poly.pdbx_strand_id
1 'polypeptide(L)'
;MKHFTLVLFLVGAVALTGIAQSLPSGGQSLLEDVPQLTPALRVAAPMPTHAIADFSDRPQQPLQGQSDTDIEHVQNRDLVIQRQVIGYTQYDLQSNAAIDDRMAGGAEAVSAAWTMSLELTPFDDRGTGYNFYDGTAWAEIAYERVESVRIGWPSVVHTASGREVIVSHPGIDTPLHMAWRDAGAGA
;
A
#
# COMPACT_ATOMS: atom_id res chain seq x y z
N MET A 1 3.95 -27.70 -69.21
CA MET A 1 5.07 -27.17 -68.40
C MET A 1 4.45 -26.40 -67.24
N LYS A 2 4.91 -26.72 -66.02
CA LYS A 2 4.38 -26.21 -64.75
C LYS A 2 4.82 -24.75 -64.55
N HIS A 3 3.91 -23.82 -64.24
CA HIS A 3 4.27 -22.59 -63.54
C HIS A 3 3.16 -22.16 -62.57
N PHE A 4 3.62 -21.63 -61.45
CA PHE A 4 3.00 -21.53 -60.13
C PHE A 4 2.71 -20.03 -59.85
N THR A 5 1.55 -19.75 -59.26
CA THR A 5 1.20 -18.70 -58.27
C THR A 5 1.66 -17.24 -58.42
N LEU A 6 0.71 -16.29 -58.33
CA LEU A 6 0.76 -15.19 -57.34
C LEU A 6 -0.65 -14.62 -57.08
N VAL A 7 -1.13 -14.77 -55.85
CA VAL A 7 -2.33 -14.11 -55.31
C VAL A 7 -1.93 -12.71 -54.84
N LEU A 8 -2.61 -11.68 -55.33
CA LEU A 8 -2.49 -10.31 -54.84
C LEU A 8 -3.88 -9.85 -54.36
N PHE A 9 -4.11 -9.90 -53.05
CA PHE A 9 -5.22 -9.18 -52.43
C PHE A 9 -4.65 -8.05 -51.60
N LEU A 10 -4.72 -6.85 -52.18
CA LEU A 10 -4.42 -5.58 -51.53
C LEU A 10 -5.72 -5.12 -50.84
N VAL A 11 -5.81 -5.24 -49.52
CA VAL A 11 -6.87 -4.59 -48.73
C VAL A 11 -6.19 -3.61 -47.77
N GLY A 12 -6.55 -2.34 -47.95
CA GLY A 12 -5.87 -1.18 -47.39
C GLY A 12 -5.88 -1.11 -45.87
N ALA A 13 -4.70 -0.85 -45.31
CA ALA A 13 -4.54 -0.35 -43.97
C ALA A 13 -4.92 1.13 -43.93
N VAL A 14 -6.12 1.45 -43.44
CA VAL A 14 -6.46 2.80 -43.01
C VAL A 14 -5.90 2.98 -41.60
N ALA A 15 -4.92 3.86 -41.50
CA ALA A 15 -4.36 4.34 -40.25
C ALA A 15 -5.40 5.14 -39.46
N LEU A 16 -5.76 4.65 -38.26
CA LEU A 16 -6.26 5.50 -37.18
C LEU A 16 -5.28 5.38 -36.01
N THR A 17 -4.31 6.27 -36.00
CA THR A 17 -3.52 6.58 -34.80
C THR A 17 -4.41 7.35 -33.84
N GLY A 18 -5.11 6.64 -32.95
CA GLY A 18 -5.77 7.23 -31.79
C GLY A 18 -4.72 7.67 -30.77
N ILE A 19 -4.26 8.91 -30.86
CA ILE A 19 -3.47 9.55 -29.81
C ILE A 19 -4.47 10.04 -28.76
N ALA A 20 -4.76 9.21 -27.76
CA ALA A 20 -5.39 9.67 -26.53
C ALA A 20 -4.31 10.34 -25.66
N GLN A 21 -3.99 11.60 -25.96
CA GLN A 21 -3.27 12.45 -25.02
C GLN A 21 -4.28 12.93 -23.98
N SER A 22 -4.21 12.38 -22.77
CA SER A 22 -4.82 13.00 -21.61
C SER A 22 -4.26 14.43 -21.49
N LEU A 23 -5.17 15.40 -21.34
CA LEU A 23 -4.79 16.77 -21.00
C LEU A 23 -3.95 16.73 -19.72
N PRO A 24 -2.82 17.47 -19.63
CA PRO A 24 -2.14 17.63 -18.36
C PRO A 24 -3.07 18.42 -17.43
N SER A 25 -3.77 17.73 -16.53
CA SER A 25 -4.35 18.40 -15.38
C SER A 25 -3.17 18.88 -14.55
N GLY A 26 -3.02 20.21 -14.44
CA GLY A 26 -2.12 20.78 -13.44
C GLY A 26 -2.62 20.29 -12.09
N GLY A 27 -1.92 19.31 -11.50
CA GLY A 27 -2.25 18.83 -10.17
C GLY A 27 -2.25 20.03 -9.23
N GLN A 28 -3.42 20.34 -8.65
CA GLN A 28 -3.48 21.31 -7.58
C GLN A 28 -2.56 20.80 -6.47
N SER A 29 -1.66 21.67 -6.01
CA SER A 29 -0.79 21.33 -4.89
C SER A 29 -1.69 21.00 -3.71
N LEU A 30 -1.60 19.76 -3.21
CA LEU A 30 -2.42 19.20 -2.11
C LEU A 30 -2.30 19.98 -0.77
N LEU A 31 -1.64 21.14 -0.77
CA LEU A 31 -1.31 21.94 0.40
C LEU A 31 -1.92 23.35 0.40
N GLU A 32 -2.66 23.75 -0.64
CA GLU A 32 -3.28 25.09 -0.69
C GLU A 32 -4.31 25.31 0.44
N ASP A 33 -5.02 24.25 0.84
CA ASP A 33 -6.06 24.29 1.88
C ASP A 33 -5.60 23.80 3.25
N VAL A 34 -4.32 23.46 3.42
CA VAL A 34 -3.78 23.11 4.74
C VAL A 34 -3.56 24.41 5.51
N PRO A 35 -4.24 24.68 6.63
CA PRO A 35 -4.05 25.89 7.40
C PRO A 35 -2.62 25.92 7.96
N GLN A 36 -1.70 26.54 7.21
CA GLN A 36 -0.35 26.77 7.68
C GLN A 36 -0.37 27.94 8.66
N LEU A 37 0.20 27.71 9.85
CA LEU A 37 0.53 28.81 10.74
C LEU A 37 1.38 29.84 9.97
N THR A 38 1.01 31.12 10.12
CA THR A 38 1.76 32.22 9.51
C THR A 38 3.23 32.12 9.95
N PRO A 39 4.20 32.58 9.14
CA PRO A 39 5.62 32.46 9.49
C PRO A 39 5.97 33.00 10.89
N ALA A 40 5.24 34.02 11.35
CA ALA A 40 5.39 34.61 12.68
C ALA A 40 4.94 33.68 13.84
N LEU A 41 4.11 32.67 13.57
CA LEU A 41 3.58 31.71 14.54
C LEU A 41 4.29 30.36 14.50
N ARG A 42 5.29 30.19 13.63
CA ARG A 42 6.07 28.95 13.53
C ARG A 42 7.15 28.94 14.62
N VAL A 43 7.09 27.96 15.51
CA VAL A 43 8.17 27.69 16.48
C VAL A 43 9.05 26.58 15.91
N ALA A 44 10.37 26.80 15.85
CA ALA A 44 11.30 25.77 15.41
C ALA A 44 11.30 24.61 16.42
N ALA A 45 10.86 23.43 15.99
CA ALA A 45 11.03 22.22 16.77
C ALA A 45 12.51 21.78 16.65
N PRO A 46 13.18 21.43 17.76
CA PRO A 46 14.53 20.88 17.69
C PRO A 46 14.53 19.58 16.89
N MET A 47 15.35 19.54 15.83
CA MET A 47 15.56 18.34 15.04
C MET A 47 16.53 17.42 15.81
N PRO A 48 16.24 16.12 15.97
CA PRO A 48 17.19 15.18 16.56
C PRO A 48 18.48 15.14 15.73
N THR A 49 19.62 15.41 16.35
CA THR A 49 20.94 15.38 15.69
C THR A 49 21.53 13.98 15.58
N HIS A 50 20.91 13.01 16.24
CA HIS A 50 21.28 11.61 16.21
C HIS A 50 20.04 10.76 15.95
N ALA A 51 20.17 9.77 15.06
CA ALA A 51 19.18 8.70 14.97
C ALA A 51 19.22 7.90 16.27
N ILE A 52 18.08 7.76 16.94
CA ILE A 52 17.92 6.81 18.03
C ILE A 52 17.97 5.41 17.39
N ALA A 53 19.17 4.87 17.26
CA ALA A 53 19.42 3.55 16.69
C ALA A 53 19.26 2.43 17.74
N ASP A 54 18.99 2.80 18.99
CA ASP A 54 18.81 1.86 20.08
C ASP A 54 17.32 1.56 20.28
N PHE A 55 16.95 0.29 20.14
CA PHE A 55 15.62 -0.22 20.47
C PHE A 55 15.31 -0.16 21.99
N SER A 56 16.30 0.16 22.83
CA SER A 56 16.20 0.19 24.29
C SER A 56 15.48 1.44 24.81
N ASP A 57 15.64 2.58 24.15
CA ASP A 57 15.02 3.84 24.56
C ASP A 57 13.75 4.12 23.75
N ARG A 58 12.82 3.16 23.76
CA ARG A 58 11.44 3.49 23.42
C ARG A 58 10.92 4.42 24.51
N PRO A 59 10.29 5.57 24.19
CA PRO A 59 9.52 6.31 25.17
C PRO A 59 8.44 5.35 25.69
N GLN A 60 8.70 4.70 26.82
CA GLN A 60 7.68 3.98 27.54
C GLN A 60 6.69 5.06 27.97
N GLN A 61 5.42 4.91 27.60
CA GLN A 61 4.39 5.66 28.30
C GLN A 61 4.64 5.47 29.80
N PRO A 62 4.60 6.54 30.61
CA PRO A 62 4.85 6.39 32.03
C PRO A 62 3.82 5.38 32.57
N LEU A 63 4.29 4.18 32.92
CA LEU A 63 3.54 3.08 33.56
C LEU A 63 3.14 3.43 35.02
N GLN A 64 3.00 4.71 35.31
CA GLN A 64 2.51 5.29 36.55
C GLN A 64 1.38 6.27 36.24
N GLY A 65 0.46 5.83 35.40
CA GLY A 65 -0.91 6.32 35.39
C GLY A 65 -1.78 5.11 35.62
N GLN A 66 -2.67 5.15 36.61
CA GLN A 66 -3.73 4.17 36.71
C GLN A 66 -4.47 4.17 35.37
N SER A 67 -4.44 3.06 34.63
CA SER A 67 -5.29 2.92 33.45
C SER A 67 -6.70 2.89 33.99
N ASP A 68 -7.40 4.01 33.93
CA ASP A 68 -8.85 3.94 33.95
C ASP A 68 -9.21 3.07 32.74
N THR A 69 -9.88 1.95 32.97
CA THR A 69 -10.32 1.07 31.89
C THR A 69 -11.32 1.76 30.97
N ASP A 70 -11.78 2.93 31.40
CA ASP A 70 -12.69 3.80 30.68
C ASP A 70 -11.89 4.83 29.88
N ILE A 71 -11.25 4.36 28.80
CA ILE A 71 -10.88 5.26 27.71
C ILE A 71 -12.19 5.70 27.06
N GLU A 72 -12.76 6.81 27.54
CA GLU A 72 -13.81 7.49 26.79
C GLU A 72 -13.18 7.98 25.48
N HIS A 73 -13.45 7.24 24.40
CA HIS A 73 -13.17 7.68 23.05
C HIS A 73 -14.16 8.80 22.73
N VAL A 74 -13.87 10.02 23.18
CA VAL A 74 -14.66 11.20 22.85
C VAL A 74 -14.53 11.44 21.34
N GLN A 75 -15.45 10.85 20.58
CA GLN A 75 -15.65 11.15 19.17
C GLN A 75 -16.16 12.59 19.10
N ASN A 76 -15.27 13.54 18.83
CA ASN A 76 -15.60 14.98 18.75
C ASN A 76 -16.56 15.31 17.58
N ARG A 77 -16.88 14.30 16.75
CA ARG A 77 -17.86 14.35 15.66
C ARG A 77 -18.46 12.96 15.53
N ASP A 78 -19.75 12.87 15.20
CA ASP A 78 -20.36 11.63 14.69
C ASP A 78 -19.70 11.30 13.33
N LEU A 79 -18.54 10.65 13.37
CA LEU A 79 -18.03 9.94 12.21
C LEU A 79 -18.90 8.70 12.09
N VAL A 80 -19.65 8.60 11.00
CA VAL A 80 -20.09 7.29 10.52
C VAL A 80 -18.81 6.53 10.14
N ILE A 81 -18.16 5.91 11.13
CA ILE A 81 -17.03 5.01 10.88
C ILE A 81 -17.63 3.72 10.36
N GLN A 82 -17.86 3.67 9.04
CA GLN A 82 -17.99 2.39 8.36
C GLN A 82 -16.65 1.67 8.50
N ARG A 83 -16.60 0.68 9.39
CA ARG A 83 -15.47 -0.23 9.53
C ARG A 83 -15.76 -1.48 8.73
N GLN A 84 -14.87 -1.79 7.79
CA GLN A 84 -14.87 -3.07 7.10
C GLN A 84 -13.57 -3.80 7.43
N VAL A 85 -13.68 -5.09 7.75
CA VAL A 85 -12.51 -5.96 7.88
C VAL A 85 -12.07 -6.35 6.48
N ILE A 86 -10.83 -6.02 6.15
CA ILE A 86 -10.24 -6.28 4.83
C ILE A 86 -9.23 -7.44 4.86
N GLY A 87 -8.98 -8.02 6.05
CA GLY A 87 -8.05 -9.10 6.22
C GLY A 87 -7.86 -9.52 7.67
N TYR A 88 -7.23 -10.67 7.86
CA TYR A 88 -6.85 -11.19 9.17
C TYR A 88 -5.36 -11.47 9.25
N THR A 89 -4.84 -11.46 10.48
CA THR A 89 -3.52 -11.98 10.79
C THR A 89 -3.42 -12.32 12.28
N GLN A 90 -2.66 -13.36 12.59
CA GLN A 90 -2.15 -13.71 13.91
C GLN A 90 -0.77 -13.11 14.19
N TYR A 91 -0.15 -12.47 13.19
CA TYR A 91 1.16 -11.82 13.32
C TYR A 91 0.97 -10.41 13.88
N ASP A 92 1.38 -10.18 15.12
CA ASP A 92 1.19 -8.91 15.82
C ASP A 92 2.31 -7.89 15.52
N LEU A 93 3.48 -8.35 15.07
CA LEU A 93 4.63 -7.49 14.74
C LEU A 93 4.47 -6.81 13.37
N GLN A 94 3.53 -5.87 13.27
CA GLN A 94 3.27 -5.12 12.03
C GLN A 94 4.37 -4.08 11.71
N SER A 95 5.06 -3.58 12.73
CA SER A 95 6.17 -2.62 12.61
C SER A 95 7.46 -3.18 13.21
N ASN A 96 8.58 -3.08 12.49
CA ASN A 96 9.91 -3.39 13.03
C ASN A 96 10.83 -2.19 12.81
N ALA A 97 10.90 -1.31 13.81
CA ALA A 97 11.47 0.04 13.77
C ALA A 97 10.65 1.07 12.96
N ALA A 98 10.16 0.72 11.77
CA ALA A 98 9.37 1.61 10.92
C ALA A 98 8.28 0.88 10.13
N ILE A 99 7.35 1.66 9.60
CA ILE A 99 6.34 1.22 8.62
C ILE A 99 6.38 2.17 7.43
N ASP A 100 6.24 1.60 6.23
CA ASP A 100 6.04 2.34 4.98
C ASP A 100 4.55 2.35 4.61
N ASP A 101 4.21 2.99 3.49
CA ASP A 101 2.85 3.06 2.97
C ASP A 101 2.29 1.67 2.66
N ARG A 102 1.21 1.35 3.37
CA ARG A 102 0.47 0.08 3.29
C ARG A 102 -0.75 0.15 2.38
N MET A 103 -0.96 1.30 1.77
CA MET A 103 -2.09 1.55 0.89
C MET A 103 -1.59 2.22 -0.38
N ALA A 104 -2.11 1.81 -1.53
CA ALA A 104 -1.81 2.45 -2.80
C ALA A 104 -3.09 2.65 -3.60
N GLY A 105 -3.20 3.78 -4.31
CA GLY A 105 -4.35 4.07 -5.17
C GLY A 105 -5.01 5.40 -4.85
N GLY A 106 -6.27 5.55 -5.24
CA GLY A 106 -7.06 6.77 -5.14
C GLY A 106 -8.56 6.50 -5.08
N ALA A 107 -9.37 7.55 -5.18
CA ALA A 107 -10.81 7.55 -4.86
C ALA A 107 -11.62 6.30 -5.27
N GLU A 108 -11.39 5.74 -6.46
CA GLU A 108 -12.17 4.63 -7.01
C GLU A 108 -11.45 3.28 -6.96
N ALA A 109 -10.18 3.23 -6.56
CA ALA A 109 -9.41 1.99 -6.51
C ALA A 109 -8.32 2.10 -5.47
N VAL A 110 -8.41 1.28 -4.42
CA VAL A 110 -7.45 1.30 -3.31
C VAL A 110 -6.99 -0.12 -2.99
N SER A 111 -5.69 -0.31 -2.99
CA SER A 111 -5.04 -1.52 -2.53
C SER A 111 -4.59 -1.35 -1.09
N ALA A 112 -4.71 -2.41 -0.31
CA ALA A 112 -4.24 -2.50 1.06
C ALA A 112 -3.33 -3.70 1.23
N ALA A 113 -2.21 -3.53 1.94
CA ALA A 113 -1.27 -4.58 2.25
C ALA A 113 -0.86 -4.57 3.72
N TRP A 114 -0.72 -5.74 4.34
CA TRP A 114 -0.24 -5.88 5.71
C TRP A 114 0.69 -7.08 5.84
N THR A 115 1.46 -7.16 6.92
CA THR A 115 2.20 -8.39 7.20
C THR A 115 1.20 -9.40 7.72
N MET A 116 0.93 -10.45 6.95
CA MET A 116 0.00 -11.50 7.34
C MET A 116 0.72 -12.76 7.80
N SER A 117 0.00 -13.56 8.56
CA SER A 117 0.19 -14.97 8.89
C SER A 117 -1.11 -15.39 9.58
N LEU A 118 -1.68 -16.53 9.20
CA LEU A 118 -2.86 -17.12 9.81
C LEU A 118 -2.49 -18.22 10.81
N GLU A 119 -1.23 -18.64 10.83
CA GLU A 119 -0.66 -19.52 11.84
C GLU A 119 -0.28 -18.77 13.13
N LEU A 120 -0.33 -19.42 14.29
CA LEU A 120 0.09 -18.82 15.57
C LEU A 120 1.59 -18.91 15.84
N THR A 121 2.24 -19.99 15.37
CA THR A 121 3.67 -20.24 15.52
C THR A 121 4.05 -21.40 14.59
N PRO A 122 5.20 -21.35 13.87
CA PRO A 122 6.23 -20.30 13.84
C PRO A 122 5.97 -19.21 12.78
N PHE A 123 4.72 -19.09 12.31
CA PHE A 123 4.31 -18.18 11.24
C PHE A 123 4.97 -18.55 9.91
N ASP A 124 4.92 -19.82 9.50
CA ASP A 124 5.58 -20.29 8.27
C ASP A 124 4.88 -19.74 7.02
N ASP A 125 3.59 -19.43 7.14
CA ASP A 125 2.78 -18.77 6.12
C ASP A 125 3.01 -17.25 6.05
N ARG A 126 3.87 -16.66 6.91
CA ARG A 126 4.06 -15.20 6.97
C ARG A 126 4.44 -14.59 5.63
N GLY A 127 3.77 -13.51 5.23
CA GLY A 127 4.05 -12.77 4.00
C GLY A 127 3.16 -11.56 3.86
N THR A 128 2.90 -11.14 2.63
CA THR A 128 1.99 -10.02 2.37
C THR A 128 0.54 -10.49 2.32
N GLY A 129 -0.29 -9.98 3.22
CA GLY A 129 -1.74 -10.00 3.04
C GLY A 129 -2.15 -8.84 2.17
N TYR A 130 -3.15 -9.06 1.32
CA TYR A 130 -3.58 -8.09 0.32
C TYR A 130 -5.10 -8.04 0.21
N ASN A 131 -5.66 -6.86 -0.01
CA ASN A 131 -7.04 -6.70 -0.44
C ASN A 131 -7.17 -5.47 -1.34
N PHE A 132 -8.14 -5.50 -2.25
CA PHE A 132 -8.43 -4.45 -3.22
C PHE A 132 -9.86 -3.93 -3.06
N TYR A 133 -10.00 -2.62 -3.05
CA TYR A 133 -11.27 -1.91 -3.14
C TYR A 133 -11.50 -1.46 -4.58
N ASP A 134 -12.62 -1.85 -5.17
CA ASP A 134 -12.97 -1.57 -6.57
C ASP A 134 -13.78 -0.28 -6.78
N GLY A 135 -13.87 0.56 -5.76
CA GLY A 135 -14.69 1.78 -5.77
C GLY A 135 -16.10 1.57 -5.22
N THR A 136 -16.50 0.31 -5.01
CA THR A 136 -17.79 -0.05 -4.42
C THR A 136 -17.63 -0.94 -3.18
N ALA A 137 -16.81 -2.00 -3.25
CA ALA A 137 -16.59 -2.95 -2.18
C ALA A 137 -15.13 -3.43 -2.12
N TRP A 138 -14.70 -3.88 -0.94
CA TRP A 138 -13.47 -4.65 -0.81
C TRP A 138 -13.69 -6.08 -1.32
N ALA A 139 -12.66 -6.66 -1.92
CA ALA A 139 -12.64 -8.05 -2.33
C ALA A 139 -12.67 -9.01 -1.13
N GLU A 140 -12.72 -10.30 -1.42
CA GLU A 140 -12.55 -11.34 -0.42
C GLU A 140 -11.21 -11.16 0.32
N ILE A 141 -11.17 -11.54 1.59
CA ILE A 141 -9.96 -11.46 2.40
C ILE A 141 -8.90 -12.46 1.90
N ALA A 142 -7.63 -12.12 2.06
CA ALA A 142 -6.54 -13.03 1.73
C ALA A 142 -6.50 -14.24 2.69
N TYR A 143 -6.41 -15.45 2.12
CA TYR A 143 -6.14 -16.71 2.84
C TYR A 143 -4.69 -17.17 2.72
N GLU A 144 -3.93 -16.58 1.81
CA GLU A 144 -2.53 -16.86 1.60
C GLU A 144 -1.76 -15.57 1.33
N ARG A 145 -0.45 -15.63 1.55
CA ARG A 145 0.44 -14.53 1.20
C ARG A 145 0.58 -14.41 -0.31
N VAL A 146 0.91 -13.21 -0.76
CA VAL A 146 1.25 -12.92 -2.16
C VAL A 146 2.48 -13.70 -2.64
N GLU A 147 3.50 -13.82 -1.80
CA GLU A 147 4.79 -14.39 -2.18
C GLU A 147 4.84 -15.91 -2.01
N SER A 148 5.64 -16.61 -2.80
CA SER A 148 5.87 -18.05 -2.60
C SER A 148 6.77 -18.37 -1.40
N VAL A 149 7.41 -17.35 -0.81
CA VAL A 149 8.39 -17.47 0.26
C VAL A 149 7.93 -16.76 1.53
N ARG A 150 8.37 -17.24 2.69
CA ARG A 150 8.10 -16.61 3.98
C ARG A 150 8.78 -15.24 4.06
N ILE A 151 8.01 -14.17 4.20
CA ILE A 151 8.49 -12.79 4.12
C ILE A 151 7.65 -11.83 4.99
N GLY A 152 7.82 -10.51 4.89
CA GLY A 152 6.96 -9.54 5.59
C GLY A 152 7.36 -8.09 5.32
N TRP A 153 6.67 -7.18 6.01
CA TRP A 153 6.79 -5.73 5.88
C TRP A 153 6.68 -5.21 4.44
N PRO A 154 5.57 -5.51 3.75
CA PRO A 154 5.35 -5.01 2.40
C PRO A 154 5.12 -3.51 2.34
N SER A 155 5.67 -2.90 1.29
CA SER A 155 5.24 -1.61 0.73
C SER A 155 4.54 -1.87 -0.60
N VAL A 156 3.43 -1.20 -0.85
CA VAL A 156 2.62 -1.38 -2.07
C VAL A 156 2.61 -0.11 -2.91
N VAL A 157 2.73 -0.24 -4.23
CA VAL A 157 2.68 0.89 -5.16
C VAL A 157 1.99 0.53 -6.46
N HIS A 158 1.20 1.47 -7.00
CA HIS A 158 0.64 1.37 -8.34
C HIS A 158 1.59 2.00 -9.36
N THR A 159 1.85 1.29 -10.45
CA THR A 159 2.69 1.76 -11.55
C THR A 159 1.81 2.34 -12.67
N ALA A 160 2.38 3.25 -13.46
CA ALA A 160 1.71 3.80 -14.64
C ALA A 160 1.33 2.74 -15.69
N SER A 161 1.95 1.54 -15.64
CA SER A 161 1.61 0.41 -16.49
C SER A 161 0.36 -0.36 -16.06
N GLY A 162 -0.32 0.05 -14.99
CA GLY A 162 -1.49 -0.67 -14.45
C GLY A 162 -1.12 -1.90 -13.61
N ARG A 163 0.16 -2.06 -13.28
CA ARG A 163 0.63 -3.10 -12.34
C ARG A 163 0.72 -2.54 -10.94
N GLU A 164 0.46 -3.41 -9.99
CA GLU A 164 0.85 -3.20 -8.61
C GLU A 164 2.15 -3.94 -8.31
N VAL A 165 3.05 -3.27 -7.62
CA VAL A 165 4.31 -3.85 -7.14
C VAL A 165 4.28 -3.83 -5.62
N ILE A 166 4.66 -4.96 -5.04
CA ILE A 166 4.85 -5.14 -3.61
C ILE A 166 6.33 -5.38 -3.38
N VAL A 167 6.92 -4.55 -2.52
CA VAL A 167 8.32 -4.64 -2.12
C VAL A 167 8.36 -5.06 -0.66
N SER A 168 8.96 -6.21 -0.36
CA SER A 168 8.92 -6.82 0.97
C SER A 168 10.33 -7.09 1.49
N HIS A 169 10.48 -7.07 2.83
CA HIS A 169 11.74 -7.32 3.52
C HIS A 169 11.98 -8.83 3.73
N PRO A 170 12.94 -9.48 3.05
CA PRO A 170 13.15 -10.92 3.10
C PRO A 170 14.05 -11.42 4.23
N GLY A 171 14.80 -10.54 4.88
CA GLY A 171 15.79 -10.89 5.90
C GLY A 171 17.03 -9.99 5.81
N ILE A 172 18.00 -10.21 6.69
CA ILE A 172 19.19 -9.34 6.83
C ILE A 172 20.14 -9.44 5.62
N ASP A 173 20.30 -10.64 5.05
CA ASP A 173 21.28 -10.91 3.98
C ASP A 173 20.64 -11.14 2.60
N THR A 174 19.37 -10.75 2.44
CA THR A 174 18.63 -10.97 1.19
C THR A 174 18.20 -9.62 0.61
N PRO A 175 18.45 -9.32 -0.68
CA PRO A 175 17.95 -8.12 -1.33
C PRO A 175 16.42 -8.03 -1.25
N LEU A 176 15.88 -6.81 -1.31
CA LEU A 176 14.42 -6.59 -1.32
C LEU A 176 13.73 -7.53 -2.32
N HIS A 177 12.67 -8.19 -1.85
CA HIS A 177 11.88 -9.07 -2.68
C HIS A 177 10.77 -8.26 -3.34
N MET A 178 10.59 -8.43 -4.64
CA MET A 178 9.53 -7.75 -5.39
C MET A 178 8.56 -8.79 -5.95
N ALA A 179 7.30 -8.68 -5.55
CA ALA A 179 6.19 -9.34 -6.21
C ALA A 179 5.41 -8.32 -7.04
N TRP A 180 4.74 -8.75 -8.10
CA TRP A 180 3.87 -7.88 -8.88
C TRP A 180 2.63 -8.62 -9.33
N ARG A 181 1.58 -7.84 -9.57
CA ARG A 181 0.30 -8.30 -10.12
C ARG A 181 -0.32 -7.19 -10.96
N ASP A 182 -1.36 -7.53 -11.70
CA ASP A 182 -2.22 -6.51 -12.30
C ASP A 182 -3.03 -5.84 -11.18
N ALA A 183 -3.18 -4.51 -11.25
CA ALA A 183 -3.96 -3.78 -10.26
C ALA A 183 -5.42 -4.27 -10.27
N GLY A 184 -5.98 -4.54 -9.09
CA GLY A 184 -7.33 -5.09 -8.97
C GLY A 184 -7.47 -6.58 -9.32
N ALA A 185 -6.38 -7.30 -9.57
CA ALA A 185 -6.39 -8.74 -9.41
C ALA A 185 -6.78 -9.02 -7.95
N GLY A 186 -7.93 -9.68 -7.73
CA GLY A 186 -8.48 -9.96 -6.39
C GLY A 186 -7.50 -10.69 -5.47
N ALA A 187 -7.93 -10.90 -4.22
CA ALA A 187 -7.13 -11.62 -3.23
C ALA A 187 -6.81 -13.06 -3.65
#